data_AF-A0A661TQR6-F1
#
_entry.id   AF-A0A661TQR6-F1
#
_cell.length_a   1.000
_cell.length_b   1.000
_cell.length_c   1.000
_cell.angle_alpha   90.00
_cell.angle_beta   90.00
_cell.angle_gamma   90.00
#
_symmetry.space_group_name_H-M   'P 1'
#
loop_
_entity.id
_entity.type
_entity.pdbx_description
1 polymer ?
#
loop_
_entity_poly.entity_id
_entity_poly.type
_entity_poly.pdbx_seq_one_letter_code
_entity_poly.pdbx_strand_id
1 'polypeptide(L)'
;MYNNLDERVSYTQEKSLYYSEFAELLLEDKENNRRANSYKKRYSRARLPSHKCIEDFDFSFQPSIDKRIINDCLTCNFITEKRNIKTKFKISLISPNKI
;
A
#
# COMPACT_ATOMS: atom_id res chain seq x y z
N MET A 1 -7.45 -18.24 -7.70
CA MET A 1 -7.61 -17.06 -8.59
C MET A 1 -7.81 -17.61 -10.00
N TYR A 2 -9.04 -17.56 -10.51
CA TYR A 2 -9.39 -18.11 -11.82
C TYR A 2 -8.73 -17.30 -12.94
N ASN A 3 -7.99 -17.98 -13.81
CA ASN A 3 -7.03 -17.35 -14.72
C ASN A 3 -7.64 -17.00 -16.08
N ASN A 4 -8.79 -17.58 -16.42
CA ASN A 4 -9.50 -17.32 -17.66
C ASN A 4 -11.02 -17.16 -17.41
N LEU A 5 -11.73 -16.69 -18.43
CA LEU A 5 -13.17 -16.42 -18.34
C LEU A 5 -13.98 -17.71 -18.19
N ASP A 6 -13.56 -18.78 -18.84
CA ASP A 6 -14.27 -20.06 -18.87
C ASP A 6 -14.31 -20.72 -17.49
N GLU A 7 -13.19 -20.71 -16.78
CA GLU A 7 -13.10 -21.15 -15.38
C GLU A 7 -14.04 -20.36 -14.46
N ARG A 8 -14.22 -19.07 -14.72
CA ARG A 8 -15.09 -18.21 -13.92
C ARG A 8 -16.56 -18.45 -14.20
N VAL A 9 -16.90 -18.74 -15.46
CA VAL A 9 -18.26 -19.15 -15.85
C VAL A 9 -18.60 -20.50 -15.22
N SER A 10 -17.67 -21.46 -15.24
CA SER A 10 -17.86 -22.74 -14.54
C SER A 10 -18.06 -22.53 -13.04
N TYR A 11 -17.25 -21.67 -12.41
CA TYR A 11 -17.37 -21.34 -10.99
C TYR A 11 -18.72 -20.68 -10.63
N THR A 12 -19.22 -19.75 -11.46
CA THR A 12 -20.49 -19.09 -11.20
C THR A 12 -21.67 -20.02 -11.40
N GLN A 13 -21.57 -20.96 -12.35
CA GLN A 13 -22.54 -22.05 -12.53
C GLN A 13 -22.54 -23.00 -11.33
N GLU A 14 -21.37 -23.45 -10.88
CA GLU A 14 -21.21 -24.32 -9.71
C GLU A 14 -21.77 -23.67 -8.44
N LYS A 15 -21.52 -22.37 -8.25
CA LYS A 15 -22.00 -21.63 -7.08
C LYS A 15 -23.38 -21.00 -7.23
N SER A 16 -24.03 -21.17 -8.38
CA SER A 16 -25.34 -20.57 -8.68
C SER A 16 -25.39 -19.07 -8.39
N LEU A 17 -24.31 -18.34 -8.73
CA LEU A 17 -24.22 -16.90 -8.51
C LEU A 17 -25.21 -16.14 -9.41
N TYR A 18 -25.78 -15.07 -8.88
CA TYR A 18 -26.59 -14.16 -9.68
C TYR A 18 -25.69 -13.40 -10.68
N TYR A 19 -26.27 -12.98 -11.81
CA TYR A 19 -25.53 -12.25 -12.84
C TYR A 19 -24.85 -10.97 -12.33
N SER A 20 -25.46 -10.31 -11.34
CA SER A 20 -24.89 -9.13 -10.67
C SER A 20 -23.62 -9.46 -9.88
N GLU A 21 -23.61 -10.58 -9.16
CA GLU A 21 -22.44 -11.03 -8.39
C GLU A 21 -21.30 -11.46 -9.31
N PHE A 22 -21.63 -12.08 -10.45
CA PHE A 22 -20.64 -12.37 -11.46
C PHE A 22 -20.01 -11.10 -12.06
N ALA A 23 -20.82 -10.08 -12.34
CA ALA A 23 -20.33 -8.80 -12.84
C ALA A 23 -19.43 -8.10 -11.81
N GLU A 24 -19.81 -8.12 -10.53
CA GLU A 24 -19.00 -7.58 -9.43
C GLU A 24 -17.65 -8.28 -9.35
N LEU A 25 -17.63 -9.62 -9.39
CA LEU A 25 -16.40 -10.42 -9.38
C LEU A 25 -15.46 -10.05 -10.54
N LEU A 26 -16.01 -9.89 -11.75
CA LEU A 26 -15.21 -9.50 -12.92
C LEU A 26 -14.63 -8.08 -12.78
N LEU A 27 -15.41 -7.14 -12.25
CA LEU A 27 -14.97 -5.77 -12.05
C LEU A 27 -13.88 -5.67 -10.98
N GLU A 28 -14.03 -6.39 -9.87
CA GLU A 28 -13.03 -6.46 -8.81
C GLU A 28 -11.70 -6.97 -9.36
N ASP A 29 -11.73 -8.03 -10.19
CA ASP A 29 -10.52 -8.58 -10.77
C ASP A 29 -9.87 -7.68 -11.81
N LYS A 30 -10.65 -6.95 -12.60
CA LYS A 30 -10.09 -5.91 -13.48
C LYS A 30 -9.43 -4.81 -12.67
N GLU A 31 -10.04 -4.40 -11.57
CA GLU A 31 -9.48 -3.37 -10.69
C GLU A 31 -8.19 -3.83 -10.00
N ASN A 32 -8.17 -5.07 -9.50
CA ASN A 32 -6.98 -5.70 -8.92
C ASN A 32 -5.84 -5.77 -9.94
N ASN A 33 -6.12 -6.23 -11.16
CA ASN A 33 -5.14 -6.29 -12.23
C ASN A 33 -4.62 -4.90 -12.62
N ARG A 34 -5.52 -3.91 -12.71
CA ARG A 34 -5.15 -2.52 -13.02
C ARG A 34 -4.22 -1.94 -11.94
N ARG A 35 -4.55 -2.14 -10.66
CA ARG A 35 -3.71 -1.72 -9.52
C ARG A 35 -2.35 -2.41 -9.53
N ALA A 36 -2.31 -3.74 -9.71
CA ALA A 36 -1.07 -4.50 -9.75
C ALA A 36 -0.16 -4.08 -10.90
N ASN A 37 -0.71 -3.90 -12.10
CA ASN A 37 0.06 -3.45 -13.27
C ASN A 37 0.58 -2.03 -13.12
N SER A 38 -0.25 -1.13 -12.57
CA SER A 38 0.17 0.24 -12.24
C SER A 38 1.33 0.26 -11.23
N TYR A 39 1.25 -0.56 -10.19
CA TYR A 39 2.34 -0.73 -9.22
C TYR A 39 3.61 -1.25 -9.88
N LYS A 40 3.54 -2.39 -10.60
CA LYS A 40 4.69 -2.97 -11.31
C LYS A 40 5.36 -1.96 -12.25
N LYS A 41 4.57 -1.19 -12.99
CA LYS A 41 5.07 -0.15 -13.90
C LYS A 41 5.78 0.97 -13.15
N ARG A 42 5.19 1.51 -12.08
CA ARG A 42 5.83 2.57 -11.27
C ARG A 42 7.11 2.07 -10.60
N TYR A 43 7.09 0.85 -10.07
CA TYR A 43 8.23 0.24 -9.42
C TYR A 43 9.39 0.03 -10.40
N SER A 44 9.14 -0.58 -11.56
CA SER A 44 10.15 -0.76 -12.62
C SER A 44 10.75 0.58 -13.08
N ARG A 45 9.93 1.63 -13.17
CA ARG A 45 10.39 2.99 -13.54
C ARG A 45 11.21 3.68 -12.47
N ALA A 46 11.04 3.32 -11.19
CA ALA A 46 11.79 3.92 -10.09
C ALA A 46 13.29 3.54 -10.11
N ARG A 47 13.65 2.44 -10.83
CA ARG A 47 15.04 1.96 -10.97
C ARG A 47 15.78 1.83 -9.63
N LEU A 48 15.05 1.44 -8.58
CA LEU A 48 15.64 1.23 -7.26
C LEU A 48 16.55 -0.01 -7.30
N PRO A 49 17.72 0.03 -6.65
CA PRO A 49 18.71 -1.04 -6.73
C PRO A 49 18.27 -2.33 -6.03
N SER A 50 17.35 -2.25 -5.08
CA SER A 50 16.80 -3.41 -4.37
C SER A 50 15.38 -3.15 -3.90
N HIS A 51 14.62 -4.23 -3.70
CA HIS A 51 13.35 -4.18 -2.99
C HIS A 51 13.64 -4.21 -1.49
N LYS A 52 13.47 -3.07 -0.82
CA LYS A 52 13.55 -2.95 0.63
C LYS A 52 12.29 -2.26 1.13
N CYS A 53 11.66 -2.87 2.11
CA CYS A 53 10.54 -2.29 2.82
C CYS A 53 11.05 -1.61 4.10
N ILE A 54 10.19 -0.83 4.76
CA ILE A 54 10.59 -0.10 5.98
C ILE A 54 10.82 -1.06 7.16
N GLU A 55 10.19 -2.22 7.13
CA GLU A 55 10.34 -3.31 8.08
C GLU A 55 11.76 -3.91 8.03
N ASP A 56 12.42 -3.84 6.87
CA ASP A 56 13.80 -4.30 6.67
C ASP A 56 14.85 -3.29 7.14
N PHE A 57 14.43 -2.11 7.63
CA PHE A 57 15.35 -1.06 8.05
C PHE A 57 15.82 -1.28 9.49
N ASP A 58 17.13 -1.45 9.66
CA ASP A 58 17.76 -1.53 10.97
C ASP A 58 17.97 -0.14 11.58
N PHE A 59 17.06 0.25 12.48
CA PHE A 59 17.15 1.52 13.22
C PHE A 59 18.29 1.53 14.26
N SER A 60 18.83 0.37 14.65
CA SER A 60 19.98 0.33 15.57
C SER A 60 21.28 0.76 14.87
N PHE A 61 21.39 0.49 13.57
CA PHE A 61 22.51 0.92 12.74
C PHE A 61 22.53 2.45 12.50
N GLN A 62 21.37 3.11 12.53
CA GLN A 62 21.26 4.56 12.33
C GLN A 62 20.49 5.23 13.49
N PRO A 63 21.15 5.50 14.63
CA PRO A 63 20.50 6.04 15.82
C PRO A 63 20.06 7.50 15.71
N SER A 64 20.49 8.24 14.66
CA SER A 64 20.02 9.62 14.43
C SER A 64 18.56 9.72 13.95
N ILE A 65 17.96 8.58 13.55
CA ILE A 65 16.59 8.53 13.05
C ILE A 65 15.67 8.04 14.17
N ASP A 66 14.75 8.89 14.61
CA ASP A 66 13.71 8.49 15.56
C ASP A 66 12.65 7.61 14.88
N LYS A 67 12.66 6.31 15.23
CA LYS A 67 11.69 5.31 14.76
C LYS A 67 10.23 5.74 15.02
N ARG A 68 9.96 6.49 16.10
CA ARG A 68 8.60 6.96 16.44
C ARG A 68 8.06 7.91 15.37
N ILE A 69 8.91 8.82 14.87
CA ILE A 69 8.54 9.77 13.82
C ILE A 69 8.25 9.04 12.51
N ILE A 70 9.09 8.06 12.16
CA ILE A 70 8.88 7.24 10.97
C ILE A 70 7.57 6.46 11.07
N ASN A 71 7.31 5.82 12.21
CA ASN A 71 6.06 5.08 12.44
C ASN A 71 4.82 5.98 12.35
N ASP A 72 4.86 7.18 12.94
CA ASP A 72 3.77 8.17 12.80
C ASP A 72 3.57 8.56 11.32
N CYS A 73 4.64 8.72 10.55
CA CYS A 73 4.55 8.99 9.12
C CYS A 73 3.92 7.82 8.35
N LEU A 74 4.21 6.56 8.72
CA LEU A 74 3.64 5.36 8.09
C LEU A 74 2.12 5.27 8.27
N THR A 75 1.56 5.86 9.34
CA THR A 75 0.10 5.92 9.52
C THR A 75 -0.62 6.78 8.49
N CYS A 76 0.11 7.61 7.73
CA CYS A 76 -0.44 8.60 6.80
C CYS A 76 -1.41 9.62 7.45
N ASN A 77 -1.44 9.74 8.78
CA ASN A 77 -2.40 10.62 9.47
C ASN A 77 -2.27 12.10 9.08
N PHE A 78 -1.07 12.53 8.65
CA PHE A 78 -0.85 13.89 8.13
C PHE A 78 -1.72 14.21 6.90
N ILE A 79 -2.13 13.21 6.11
CA ILE A 79 -3.02 13.39 4.96
C ILE A 79 -4.42 13.75 5.44
N THR A 80 -4.94 12.99 6.42
CA THR A 80 -6.25 13.23 7.03
C THR A 80 -6.32 14.62 7.67
N GLU A 81 -5.25 15.00 8.38
CA GLU A 81 -5.12 16.31 9.01
C GLU A 81 -4.84 17.45 8.03
N LYS A 82 -4.64 17.16 6.73
CA LYS A 82 -4.26 18.12 5.69
C LYS A 82 -3.00 18.93 6.06
N ARG A 83 -2.07 18.30 6.79
CA ARG A 83 -0.80 18.90 7.21
C ARG A 83 0.34 18.44 6.33
N ASN A 84 1.25 19.36 6.03
CA ASN A 84 2.45 19.04 5.27
C ASN A 84 3.36 18.11 6.08
N ILE A 85 3.89 17.07 5.43
CA ILE A 85 4.81 16.12 6.05
C ILE A 85 6.06 16.83 6.60
N LYS A 86 6.56 17.87 5.91
CA LYS A 86 7.70 18.69 6.36
C LYS A 86 7.42 19.41 7.69
N THR A 87 6.18 19.85 7.90
CA THR A 87 5.78 20.52 9.15
C THR A 87 5.73 19.50 10.30
N LYS A 88 5.30 18.26 10.04
CA LYS A 88 5.35 17.13 10.99
C LYS A 88 6.79 16.79 11.39
N PHE A 89 7.71 16.64 10.44
CA PHE A 89 9.13 16.40 10.73
C PHE A 89 9.76 17.52 11.58
N LYS A 90 9.40 18.79 11.31
CA LYS A 90 9.94 19.93 12.06
C LYS A 90 9.39 20.00 13.49
N ILE A 91 8.10 19.72 13.70
CA ILE A 91 7.47 19.76 15.03
C ILE A 91 8.02 18.64 15.94
N SER A 92 8.22 17.42 15.41
CA SER A 92 8.78 16.33 16.22
C SER A 92 10.26 16.55 16.59
N LEU A 93 11.05 17.25 15.76
CA LEU A 93 12.45 17.61 16.08
C LEU A 93 12.56 18.82 17.03
N ILE A 94 11.50 19.63 17.17
CA ILE A 94 11.46 20.83 18.03
C ILE A 94 10.82 20.53 19.40
N SER A 95 10.44 19.29 19.70
CA SER A 95 9.94 18.90 21.02
C SER A 95 10.99 18.05 21.75
N PRO A 96 11.96 18.64 22.48
CA PRO A 96 13.01 17.87 23.16
C PRO A 96 12.53 17.20 24.44
N ASN A 97 11.26 17.33 24.83
CA ASN A 97 10.74 16.76 26.07
C ASN A 97 9.26 16.44 25.96
N LYS A 98 8.93 15.14 25.99
CA LYS A 98 7.69 14.67 26.59
C LYS A 98 7.92 13.25 27.14
N ILE A 99 8.35 13.25 28.40
CA ILE A 99 8.35 12.19 29.43
C ILE A 99 8.92 10.84 29.00
#